data_AF-A0A2I3GYI6-F1
#
_entry.id   AF-A0A2I3GYI6-F1
#
_cell.length_a   1.000
_cell.length_b   1.000
_cell.length_c   1.000
_cell.angle_alpha   90.00
_cell.angle_beta   90.00
_cell.angle_gamma   90.00
#
_symmetry.space_group_name_H-M   'P 1'
#
loop_
_entity.id
_entity.type
_entity.pdbx_description
1 polymer ?
#
loop_
_entity_poly.entity_id
_entity_poly.type
_entity_poly.pdbx_seq_one_letter_code
_entity_poly.pdbx_strand_id
1 'polypeptide(L)'
;MQTAVNPPVGKPPRKQLATKVARKSATSTGGVKKPHRYRAGTLALREIRRYQKSTELLIRKLLFQRLVREIIPTCVPSTLRESPSCPKTSSWPAGYGERELK
;
A
#
# COMPACT_ATOMS: atom_id res chain seq x y z
N MET A 1 -66.39 12.51 -11.04
CA MET A 1 -65.15 13.14 -11.53
C MET A 1 -64.22 12.02 -12.00
N GLN A 2 -64.09 11.82 -13.31
CA GLN A 2 -63.29 10.75 -13.90
C GLN A 2 -62.15 11.41 -14.69
N THR A 3 -60.90 11.10 -14.38
CA THR A 3 -59.73 11.62 -15.11
C THR A 3 -59.24 10.57 -16.09
N ALA A 4 -59.20 10.91 -17.37
CA ALA A 4 -58.63 10.10 -18.43
C ALA A 4 -57.12 9.93 -18.22
N VAL A 5 -56.63 8.68 -18.25
CA VAL A 5 -55.20 8.37 -18.25
C VAL A 5 -54.85 7.79 -19.61
N ASN A 6 -54.02 8.48 -20.37
CA ASN A 6 -53.56 7.99 -21.68
C ASN A 6 -52.64 6.77 -21.49
N PRO A 7 -52.78 5.69 -22.27
CA PRO A 7 -51.86 4.57 -22.21
C PRO A 7 -50.50 4.95 -22.82
N PRO A 8 -49.38 4.38 -22.33
CA PRO A 8 -48.07 4.68 -22.88
C PRO A 8 -47.95 4.09 -24.29
N VAL A 9 -47.70 4.94 -25.29
CA VAL A 9 -47.34 4.50 -26.65
C VAL A 9 -45.88 4.04 -26.64
N GLY A 10 -45.66 2.80 -26.23
CA GLY A 10 -44.33 2.19 -26.09
C GLY A 10 -44.11 1.06 -27.08
N LYS A 11 -43.03 1.12 -27.87
CA LYS A 11 -42.54 0.02 -28.72
C LYS A 11 -42.20 -1.22 -27.86
N PRO A 12 -42.42 -2.45 -28.35
CA PRO A 12 -42.22 -3.67 -27.55
C PRO A 12 -40.75 -3.85 -27.11
N PRO A 13 -40.49 -4.52 -25.97
CA PRO A 13 -39.14 -4.74 -25.49
C PRO A 13 -38.37 -5.66 -26.45
N ARG A 14 -37.43 -5.08 -27.19
CA ARG A 14 -36.57 -5.80 -28.11
C ARG A 14 -35.63 -6.71 -27.33
N LYS A 15 -35.70 -8.03 -27.58
CA LYS A 15 -34.76 -9.05 -27.07
C LYS A 15 -33.31 -8.57 -27.23
N GLN A 16 -32.58 -8.42 -26.13
CA GLN A 16 -31.17 -8.01 -26.15
C GLN A 16 -30.28 -9.22 -26.44
N LEU A 17 -29.80 -9.31 -27.68
CA LEU A 17 -28.60 -10.09 -27.98
C LEU A 17 -27.38 -9.33 -27.45
N ALA A 18 -26.49 -10.06 -26.78
CA ALA A 18 -25.35 -9.57 -26.02
C ALA A 18 -24.73 -8.28 -26.58
N THR A 19 -24.86 -7.20 -25.83
CA THR A 19 -24.25 -5.91 -26.19
C THR A 19 -22.78 -5.96 -25.80
N LYS A 20 -21.90 -6.17 -26.78
CA LYS A 20 -20.46 -5.91 -26.65
C LYS A 20 -20.30 -4.46 -26.21
N VAL A 21 -19.91 -4.24 -24.95
CA VAL A 21 -19.61 -2.90 -24.44
C VAL A 21 -18.34 -2.40 -25.12
N ALA A 22 -18.50 -1.73 -26.26
CA ALA A 22 -17.49 -0.86 -26.79
C ALA A 22 -17.31 0.28 -25.79
N ARG A 23 -16.21 0.27 -25.03
CA ARG A 23 -15.83 1.41 -24.19
C ARG A 23 -15.68 2.61 -25.11
N LYS A 24 -16.36 3.72 -24.80
CA LYS A 24 -16.23 4.99 -25.53
C LYS A 24 -14.78 5.45 -25.49
N SER A 25 -14.04 5.17 -26.55
CA SER A 25 -12.77 5.83 -26.85
C SER A 25 -12.59 5.95 -28.36
N ALA A 26 -13.52 6.62 -29.04
CA ALA A 26 -13.27 7.26 -30.34
C ALA A 26 -14.50 8.07 -30.78
N THR A 27 -14.32 9.40 -30.93
CA THR A 27 -14.55 10.15 -32.19
C THR A 27 -14.42 11.66 -31.95
N SER A 28 -13.30 12.27 -32.36
CA SER A 28 -13.33 13.56 -33.04
C SER A 28 -12.22 13.58 -34.07
N THR A 29 -12.60 13.72 -35.33
CA THR A 29 -11.75 14.15 -36.44
C THR A 29 -11.15 15.50 -36.07
N GLY A 30 -9.95 15.49 -35.49
CA GLY A 30 -9.29 16.68 -34.96
C GLY A 30 -8.39 16.34 -33.78
N GLY A 31 -7.12 16.06 -34.08
CA GLY A 31 -5.99 16.03 -33.14
C GLY A 31 -6.14 15.16 -31.89
N VAL A 32 -5.40 14.06 -31.82
CA VAL A 32 -5.22 13.29 -30.57
C VAL A 32 -4.86 14.25 -29.43
N LYS A 33 -5.73 14.36 -28.40
CA LYS A 33 -5.44 15.18 -27.22
C LYS A 33 -4.09 14.74 -26.66
N LYS A 34 -3.16 15.70 -26.52
CA LYS A 34 -1.83 15.43 -25.95
C LYS A 34 -2.00 14.69 -24.62
N PRO A 35 -1.20 13.64 -24.36
CA PRO A 35 -1.22 12.97 -23.07
C PRO A 35 -1.08 14.00 -21.94
N HIS A 36 -1.96 13.91 -20.94
CA HIS A 36 -1.93 14.82 -19.81
C HIS A 36 -0.62 14.61 -19.03
N ARG A 37 0.22 15.65 -19.00
CA ARG A 37 1.46 15.68 -18.23
C ARG A 37 1.26 16.55 -16.99
N TYR A 38 1.47 15.96 -15.81
CA TYR A 38 1.45 16.70 -14.54
C TYR A 38 2.60 17.71 -14.49
N ARG A 39 2.38 18.82 -13.78
CA ARG A 39 3.44 19.79 -13.49
C ARG A 39 4.49 19.17 -12.56
N ALA A 40 5.71 19.66 -12.65
CA ALA A 40 6.76 19.31 -11.70
C ALA A 40 6.25 19.52 -10.26
N GLY A 41 6.60 18.62 -9.35
CA GLY A 41 6.13 18.66 -7.96
C GLY A 41 4.72 18.11 -7.71
N THR A 42 3.83 18.04 -8.70
CA THR A 42 2.45 17.54 -8.47
C THR A 42 2.43 16.06 -8.07
N LEU A 43 3.21 15.23 -8.75
CA LEU A 43 3.33 13.80 -8.41
C LEU A 43 4.11 13.60 -7.10
N ALA A 44 5.13 14.41 -6.85
CA ALA A 44 5.90 14.36 -5.61
C ALA A 44 5.03 14.64 -4.37
N LEU A 45 4.20 15.70 -4.41
CA LEU A 45 3.27 16.01 -3.32
C LEU A 45 2.22 14.90 -3.11
N ARG A 46 1.78 14.26 -4.20
CA ARG A 46 0.86 13.10 -4.12
C ARG A 46 1.52 11.91 -3.44
N GLU A 47 2.78 11.61 -3.76
CA GLU A 47 3.55 10.54 -3.16
C GLU A 47 3.86 10.79 -1.68
N ILE A 48 4.29 12.01 -1.32
CA ILE A 48 4.52 12.42 0.08
C ILE A 48 3.27 12.18 0.92
N ARG A 49 2.11 12.68 0.45
CA ARG A 49 0.83 12.49 1.16
C ARG A 49 0.43 11.01 1.26
N ARG A 50 0.73 10.20 0.23
CA ARG A 50 0.46 8.76 0.26
C ARG A 50 1.30 8.06 1.33
N TYR A 51 2.61 8.26 1.32
CA TYR A 51 3.54 7.57 2.23
C TYR A 51 3.49 8.09 3.67
N GLN A 52 3.00 9.30 3.90
CA GLN A 52 2.71 9.78 5.25
C GLN A 52 1.39 9.22 5.81
N LYS A 53 0.48 8.78 4.94
CA LYS A 53 -0.81 8.20 5.34
C LYS A 53 -0.73 6.68 5.58
N SER A 54 0.12 5.98 4.84
CA SER A 54 0.36 4.54 5.00
C SER A 54 1.70 4.28 5.69
N THR A 55 1.88 3.09 6.24
CA THR A 55 3.14 2.64 6.86
C THR A 55 3.74 1.45 6.09
N GLU A 56 3.55 1.42 4.77
CA GLU A 56 4.10 0.35 3.92
C GLU A 56 5.62 0.50 3.78
N LEU A 57 6.33 -0.62 3.70
CA LEU A 57 7.78 -0.61 3.53
C LEU A 57 8.14 -0.04 2.15
N LEU A 58 8.94 1.03 2.14
CA LEU A 58 9.42 1.67 0.90
C LEU A 58 10.45 0.81 0.15
N ILE A 59 11.16 -0.07 0.87
CA ILE A 59 12.15 -0.99 0.33
C ILE A 59 11.60 -2.41 0.40
N ARG A 60 11.80 -3.20 -0.67
CA ARG A 60 11.37 -4.60 -0.72
C ARG A 60 12.06 -5.43 0.37
N LYS A 61 11.28 -6.20 1.12
CA LYS A 61 11.76 -7.05 2.21
C LYS A 61 12.94 -7.96 1.82
N LEU A 62 12.91 -8.57 0.63
CA LEU A 62 13.95 -9.51 0.17
C LEU A 62 15.32 -8.83 -0.01
N LEU A 63 15.37 -7.61 -0.56
CA LEU A 63 16.62 -6.90 -0.77
C LEU A 63 17.23 -6.48 0.58
N PHE A 64 16.39 -5.94 1.48
CA PHE A 64 16.83 -5.57 2.83
C PHE A 64 17.30 -6.79 3.63
N GLN A 65 16.59 -7.92 3.55
CA GLN A 65 16.96 -9.16 4.21
C GLN A 65 18.32 -9.71 3.74
N ARG A 66 18.64 -9.60 2.43
CA ARG A 66 19.95 -10.01 1.90
C ARG A 66 21.06 -9.15 2.47
N LEU A 67 20.89 -7.83 2.47
CA LEU A 67 21.85 -6.88 3.03
C LEU A 67 22.11 -7.13 4.53
N VAL A 68 21.05 -7.36 5.31
CA VAL A 68 21.18 -7.66 6.73
C VAL A 68 22.00 -8.95 6.97
N ARG A 69 21.81 -9.98 6.14
CA ARG A 69 22.59 -11.24 6.22
C ARG A 69 24.04 -11.09 5.78
N GLU A 70 24.36 -10.09 4.97
CA GLU A 70 25.72 -9.78 4.56
C GLU A 70 26.48 -9.03 5.67
N ILE A 71 25.79 -8.11 6.37
CA ILE A 71 26.41 -7.26 7.39
C ILE A 71 26.51 -7.98 8.75
N ILE A 72 25.48 -8.72 9.18
CA ILE A 72 25.47 -9.40 10.50
C ILE A 72 26.60 -10.41 10.73
N PRO A 73 27.07 -11.25 9.77
CA PRO A 73 28.17 -12.20 10.02
C PRO A 73 29.49 -11.52 10.41
N THR A 74 29.60 -10.20 10.27
CA THR A 74 30.76 -9.43 10.76
C THR A 74 30.61 -8.99 12.23
N CYS A 75 29.39 -8.96 12.76
CA CYS A 75 29.09 -8.45 14.11
C CYS A 75 28.78 -9.57 15.12
N VAL A 76 28.32 -10.74 14.65
CA VAL A 76 28.36 -11.96 15.47
C VAL A 76 29.70 -12.66 15.21
N PRO A 77 30.51 -12.96 16.22
CA PRO A 77 31.67 -13.79 16.00
C PRO A 77 31.14 -15.16 15.57
N SER A 78 31.28 -15.48 14.29
CA SER A 78 31.30 -16.87 13.84
C SER A 78 32.33 -17.58 14.71
N THR A 79 31.85 -18.46 15.57
CA THR A 79 32.60 -19.20 16.59
C THR A 79 33.07 -18.36 17.78
N LEU A 80 32.15 -18.09 18.72
CA LEU A 80 32.52 -18.25 20.11
C LEU A 80 32.84 -19.75 20.29
N ARG A 81 34.07 -20.14 19.92
CA ARG A 81 34.71 -21.32 20.50
C ARG A 81 34.62 -21.06 22.00
N GLU A 82 33.71 -21.75 22.66
CA GLU A 82 33.54 -21.68 24.11
C GLU A 82 34.91 -21.90 24.75
N SER A 83 35.54 -20.81 25.21
CA SER A 83 36.54 -20.91 26.25
C SER A 83 35.77 -21.28 27.52
N PRO A 84 36.05 -22.43 28.17
CA PRO A 84 35.25 -22.96 29.27
C PRO A 84 35.42 -22.17 30.59
N SER A 85 35.84 -20.90 30.54
CA SER A 85 36.25 -20.12 31.71
C SER A 85 35.50 -18.81 31.83
N CYS A 86 34.17 -18.85 31.97
CA CYS A 86 33.40 -17.72 32.50
C CYS A 86 32.29 -18.28 33.40
N PRO A 87 32.37 -18.08 34.73
CA PRO A 87 31.45 -18.70 35.67
C PRO A 87 30.04 -18.12 35.52
N LYS A 88 29.07 -19.01 35.75
CA LYS A 88 27.63 -18.76 35.73
C LYS A 88 27.22 -17.67 36.72
N THR A 89 26.34 -16.79 36.24
CA THR A 89 25.26 -16.10 36.95
C THR A 89 25.48 -15.81 38.45
N SER A 90 25.84 -14.58 38.77
CA SER A 90 25.44 -14.00 40.05
C SER A 90 25.21 -12.50 39.95
N SER A 91 24.06 -12.10 40.46
CA SER A 91 23.64 -10.73 40.82
C SER A 91 23.32 -9.74 39.71
N TRP A 92 22.06 -9.72 39.29
CA TRP A 92 21.38 -8.44 39.07
C TRP A 92 20.77 -8.02 40.41
N PRO A 93 21.06 -6.81 40.92
CA PRO A 93 20.43 -6.34 42.15
C PRO A 93 18.95 -6.08 41.86
N ALA A 94 18.09 -6.82 42.56
CA ALA A 94 16.69 -6.52 42.71
C ALA A 94 16.53 -5.13 43.36
N GLY A 95 15.72 -4.26 42.75
CA GLY A 95 15.26 -3.04 43.40
C GLY A 95 15.28 -1.80 42.52
N TYR A 96 14.32 -1.68 41.60
CA TYR A 96 13.79 -0.36 41.25
C TYR A 96 12.28 -0.43 41.41
N GLY A 97 11.81 0.24 42.46
CA GLY A 97 10.49 0.04 43.05
C GLY A 97 9.35 0.59 42.21
N GLU A 98 8.25 -0.18 42.22
CA GLU A 98 6.91 0.36 42.23
C GLU A 98 6.79 1.41 43.35
N ARG A 99 6.27 2.59 43.01
CA ARG A 99 5.32 3.36 43.83
C ARG A 99 4.76 4.51 43.01
N GLU A 100 3.72 4.16 42.26
CA GLU A 100 2.37 4.75 42.27
C GLU A 100 2.16 6.18 42.82
N LEU A 101 1.50 6.97 41.98
CA LEU A 101 0.60 8.11 42.21
C LEU A 101 0.33 8.58 43.66
N LYS A 102 0.65 9.86 43.93
CA LYS A 102 -0.32 10.87 44.38
C LYS A 102 0.18 12.29 44.14
#